data_AF-A0A0Q1H5T6-F1
#
_entry.id   AF-A0A0Q1H5T6-F1
#
_cell.length_a   1.000
_cell.length_b   1.000
_cell.length_c   1.000
_cell.angle_alpha   90.00
_cell.angle_beta   90.00
_cell.angle_gamma   90.00
#
_symmetry.space_group_name_H-M   'P 1'
#
loop_
_entity.id
_entity.type
_entity.pdbx_description
1 polymer ?
#
loop_
_entity_poly.entity_id
_entity_poly.type
_entity_poly.pdbx_seq_one_letter_code
_entity_poly.pdbx_strand_id
1 'polypeptide(L)'
;MLIAACSSESTEDLTPPDETGDGDDGDNTTEVTYTADIAPLLSSNCLGCHSNPPQNGAPMALTTFSAVQSRASGIFNRTNNGTMPPSGKLPQANIDLIQAWINAGTPE
;
A
#
# COMPACT_ATOMS: atom_id res chain seq x y z
N MET A 1 -39.45 42.78 -5.10
CA MET A 1 -38.22 42.00 -4.86
C MET A 1 -38.67 40.70 -4.19
N LEU A 2 -38.94 39.68 -5.01
CA LEU A 2 -39.36 38.33 -4.57
C LEU A 2 -38.25 37.37 -4.99
N ILE A 3 -37.73 36.64 -4.02
CA ILE A 3 -36.79 35.53 -4.15
C ILE A 3 -37.57 34.28 -4.59
N ALA A 4 -37.09 33.57 -5.62
CA ALA A 4 -37.53 32.22 -5.94
C ALA A 4 -36.36 31.46 -6.58
N ALA A 5 -35.93 30.40 -5.89
CA ALA A 5 -35.03 29.38 -6.40
C ALA A 5 -35.75 28.59 -7.51
N CYS A 6 -35.04 28.29 -8.60
CA CYS A 6 -35.53 27.39 -9.63
C CYS A 6 -34.74 26.08 -9.60
N SER A 7 -35.49 25.02 -9.31
CA SER A 7 -35.16 23.61 -9.44
C SER A 7 -34.71 23.24 -10.85
N SER A 8 -33.92 22.17 -10.95
CA SER A 8 -33.82 21.37 -12.17
C SER A 8 -33.82 19.91 -11.74
N GLU A 9 -35.02 19.41 -11.50
CA GLU A 9 -35.34 17.98 -11.58
C GLU A 9 -35.70 17.69 -13.03
N SER A 10 -34.90 16.86 -13.70
CA SER A 10 -35.29 16.20 -14.94
C SER A 10 -34.96 14.73 -14.77
N THR A 11 -35.99 13.95 -14.43
CA THR A 11 -35.98 12.50 -14.54
C THR A 11 -36.18 12.15 -16.00
N GLU A 12 -35.12 11.72 -16.67
CA GLU A 12 -35.21 11.04 -17.96
C GLU A 12 -34.74 9.60 -17.76
N ASP A 13 -35.69 8.79 -17.30
CA ASP A 13 -35.68 7.33 -17.38
C ASP A 13 -36.26 6.95 -18.75
N LEU A 14 -35.54 6.17 -19.56
CA LEU A 14 -36.07 5.11 -20.44
C LEU A 14 -34.93 4.15 -20.87
N THR A 15 -34.59 3.23 -19.95
CA THR A 15 -34.17 1.80 -20.11
C THR A 15 -32.90 1.33 -20.89
N PRO A 16 -32.20 0.28 -20.38
CA PRO A 16 -31.03 -0.45 -20.96
C PRO A 16 -31.51 -1.66 -21.84
N PRO A 17 -30.67 -2.59 -22.40
CA PRO A 17 -29.25 -2.91 -22.15
C PRO A 17 -28.38 -3.24 -23.40
N ASP A 18 -27.11 -3.58 -23.13
CA ASP A 18 -26.13 -4.25 -24.01
C ASP A 18 -25.29 -3.37 -24.94
N GLU A 19 -24.12 -2.98 -24.45
CA GLU A 19 -22.90 -2.87 -25.26
C GLU A 19 -21.87 -3.81 -24.63
N THR A 20 -21.87 -5.03 -25.12
CA THR A 20 -20.78 -5.99 -24.99
C THR A 20 -19.53 -5.48 -25.71
N GLY A 21 -18.42 -5.44 -24.97
CA GLY A 21 -17.04 -5.32 -25.41
C GLY A 21 -16.17 -5.47 -24.17
N ASP A 22 -15.86 -6.69 -23.70
CA ASP A 22 -14.92 -7.65 -24.30
C ASP A 22 -13.57 -6.98 -24.59
N GLY A 23 -12.46 -7.28 -23.92
CA GLY A 23 -12.15 -8.31 -22.95
C GLY A 23 -10.64 -8.25 -22.68
N ASP A 24 -10.24 -8.84 -21.56
CA ASP A 24 -8.89 -9.35 -21.30
C ASP A 24 -7.72 -8.36 -21.33
N ASP A 25 -7.20 -8.05 -20.15
CA ASP A 25 -5.77 -8.24 -19.94
C ASP A 25 -5.64 -8.84 -18.54
N GLY A 26 -5.21 -10.10 -18.51
CA GLY A 26 -5.36 -11.00 -17.39
C GLY A 26 -5.05 -10.39 -16.04
N ASP A 27 -5.79 -10.87 -15.05
CA ASP A 27 -5.38 -10.99 -13.66
C ASP A 27 -4.03 -11.73 -13.57
N ASN A 28 -2.98 -11.06 -14.05
CA ASN A 28 -1.65 -11.12 -13.52
C ASN A 28 -1.58 -9.95 -12.53
N THR A 29 -2.44 -9.94 -11.53
CA THR A 29 -2.04 -9.29 -10.28
C THR A 29 -0.90 -10.14 -9.73
N THR A 30 0.30 -9.91 -10.26
CA THR A 30 1.52 -10.55 -9.77
C THR A 30 1.51 -10.33 -8.26
N GLU A 31 1.33 -11.42 -7.52
CA GLU A 31 1.13 -11.36 -6.09
C GLU A 31 2.31 -10.61 -5.47
N VAL A 32 2.04 -9.61 -4.64
CA VAL A 32 3.12 -8.86 -3.99
C VAL A 32 3.83 -9.83 -3.05
N THR A 33 5.12 -10.07 -3.26
CA THR A 33 5.93 -11.01 -2.47
C THR A 33 7.00 -10.30 -1.67
N TYR A 34 7.50 -10.96 -0.63
CA TYR A 34 8.61 -10.42 0.11
C TYR A 34 9.85 -10.27 -0.78
N THR A 35 10.18 -11.30 -1.56
CA THR A 35 11.40 -11.34 -2.35
C THR A 35 11.39 -10.34 -3.51
N ALA A 36 10.26 -10.20 -4.21
CA ALA A 36 10.17 -9.30 -5.36
C ALA A 36 9.97 -7.84 -4.95
N ASP A 37 9.17 -7.56 -3.91
CA ASP A 37 8.66 -6.20 -3.66
C ASP A 37 9.15 -5.62 -2.32
N ILE A 38 9.08 -6.40 -1.24
CA ILE A 38 9.35 -5.87 0.10
C ILE A 38 10.85 -5.84 0.42
N ALA A 39 11.62 -6.85 0.02
CA ALA A 39 13.05 -6.91 0.29
C ALA A 39 13.83 -5.75 -0.37
N PRO A 40 13.57 -5.36 -1.64
CA PRO A 40 14.17 -4.16 -2.24
C PRO A 40 13.74 -2.85 -1.54
N LEU A 41 12.49 -2.77 -1.07
CA LEU A 41 12.01 -1.63 -0.31
C LEU A 41 12.77 -1.49 1.01
N LEU A 42 12.96 -2.59 1.75
CA LEU A 42 13.69 -2.61 3.01
C LEU A 42 15.17 -2.27 2.82
N SER A 43 15.82 -2.84 1.81
CA SER A 43 17.24 -2.57 1.53
C SER A 43 17.49 -1.10 1.24
N SER A 44 16.57 -0.46 0.51
CA SER A 44 16.68 0.94 0.11
C SER A 44 16.34 1.94 1.23
N ASN A 45 15.39 1.60 2.12
CA ASN A 45 14.79 2.57 3.03
C ASN A 45 14.97 2.26 4.53
N CYS A 46 15.32 1.02 4.89
CA CYS A 46 15.23 0.55 6.28
C CYS A 46 16.56 0.00 6.82
N LEU A 47 17.33 -0.72 6.01
CA LEU A 47 18.49 -1.47 6.49
C LEU A 47 19.69 -0.60 6.91
N GLY A 48 19.68 0.71 6.61
CA GLY A 48 20.68 1.64 7.16
C GLY A 48 20.65 1.76 8.69
N CYS A 49 19.50 1.49 9.32
CA CYS A 49 19.36 1.42 10.78
C CYS A 49 18.97 0.01 11.23
N HIS A 50 18.07 -0.65 10.51
CA HIS A 50 17.56 -1.99 10.84
C HIS A 50 18.44 -3.14 10.28
N SER A 51 19.75 -2.93 10.19
CA SER A 51 20.73 -3.96 9.84
C SER A 51 20.90 -5.01 10.94
N ASN A 52 21.78 -5.99 10.71
CA ASN A 52 22.25 -6.92 11.74
C ASN A 52 23.79 -6.80 11.90
N PRO A 53 24.31 -6.26 13.02
CA PRO A 53 23.56 -5.75 14.17
C PRO A 53 22.77 -4.47 13.85
N PRO A 54 21.74 -4.12 14.65
CA PRO A 54 21.03 -2.86 14.51
C PRO A 54 21.97 -1.67 14.72
N GLN A 55 21.73 -0.60 13.96
CA GLN A 55 22.53 0.61 13.97
C GLN A 55 21.65 1.84 14.20
N ASN A 56 22.25 2.98 14.53
CA ASN A 56 21.58 4.28 14.60
C ASN A 56 20.33 4.29 15.52
N GLY A 57 20.37 3.53 16.62
CA GLY A 57 19.30 3.47 17.61
C GLY A 57 18.12 2.56 17.25
N ALA A 58 18.20 1.79 16.15
CA ALA A 58 17.20 0.76 15.87
C ALA A 58 17.25 -0.33 16.96
N PRO A 59 16.11 -0.75 17.53
CA PRO A 59 16.10 -1.76 18.59
C PRO A 59 16.14 -3.20 18.06
N MET A 60 16.04 -3.40 16.75
CA MET A 60 15.93 -4.71 16.11
C MET A 60 16.39 -4.68 14.64
N ALA A 61 16.82 -5.86 14.16
CA ALA A 61 17.15 -6.10 12.76
C ALA A 61 15.90 -6.48 11.96
N LEU A 62 15.83 -6.04 10.70
CA LEU A 62 14.80 -6.39 9.72
C LEU A 62 15.43 -7.01 8.46
N THR A 63 16.47 -7.81 8.63
CA THR A 63 17.30 -8.37 7.54
C THR A 63 16.83 -9.73 7.03
N THR A 64 15.79 -10.32 7.62
CA THR A 64 15.26 -11.63 7.23
C THR A 64 13.76 -11.58 7.04
N PHE A 65 13.24 -12.44 6.14
CA PHE A 65 11.81 -12.59 5.91
C PHE A 65 11.05 -12.79 7.22
N SER A 66 11.45 -13.77 8.03
CA SER A 66 10.79 -14.06 9.32
C SER A 66 10.78 -12.86 10.28
N ALA A 67 11.85 -12.05 10.33
CA ALA A 67 11.89 -10.87 11.18
C ALA A 67 10.92 -9.77 10.71
N VAL A 68 10.78 -9.62 9.40
CA VAL A 68 9.88 -8.65 8.75
C VAL A 68 8.44 -9.11 8.86
N GLN A 69 8.14 -10.36 8.50
CA GLN A 69 6.81 -10.97 8.55
C GLN A 69 6.23 -10.91 9.95
N SER A 70 6.99 -11.32 10.98
CA SER A 70 6.54 -11.28 12.38
C SER A 70 6.27 -9.87 12.90
N ARG A 71 6.69 -8.82 12.18
CA ARG A 71 6.54 -7.41 12.54
C ARG A 71 5.75 -6.61 11.51
N ALA A 72 5.14 -7.25 10.51
CA ALA A 72 4.59 -6.57 9.35
C ALA A 72 3.59 -5.47 9.71
N SER A 73 2.62 -5.74 10.59
CA SER A 73 1.65 -4.73 11.05
C SER A 73 2.33 -3.56 11.79
N GLY A 74 3.40 -3.85 12.55
CA GLY A 74 4.18 -2.82 13.23
C GLY A 74 4.97 -1.94 12.27
N ILE A 75 5.56 -2.55 11.25
CA ILE A 75 6.26 -1.84 10.16
C ILE A 75 5.26 -0.92 9.44
N PHE A 76 4.11 -1.45 9.01
CA PHE A 76 3.06 -0.68 8.36
C PHE A 76 2.59 0.51 9.21
N ASN A 77 2.30 0.30 10.49
CA ASN A 77 1.85 1.40 11.36
C ASN A 77 2.90 2.52 11.47
N ARG A 78 4.18 2.16 11.60
CA ARG A 78 5.27 3.13 11.74
C ARG A 78 5.49 3.92 10.46
N THR A 79 5.43 3.27 9.30
CA THR A 79 5.58 3.91 7.99
C THR A 79 4.35 4.74 7.62
N ASN A 80 3.14 4.22 7.84
CA ASN A 80 1.89 4.93 7.57
C ASN A 80 1.75 6.21 8.40
N ASN A 81 2.15 6.15 9.68
CA ASN A 81 2.17 7.33 10.57
C ASN A 81 3.36 8.27 10.32
N GLY A 82 4.25 7.94 9.38
CA GLY A 82 5.41 8.77 9.05
C GLY A 82 6.47 8.86 10.15
N THR A 83 6.44 7.95 11.12
CA THR A 83 7.44 7.89 12.21
C THR A 83 8.70 7.14 11.83
N MET A 84 8.63 6.32 10.77
CA MET A 84 9.76 5.65 10.16
C MET A 84 9.68 5.76 8.63
N PRO A 85 10.80 6.04 7.95
CA PRO A 85 12.11 6.39 8.49
C PRO A 85 12.15 7.74 9.25
N PRO A 86 13.17 8.00 10.08
CA PRO A 86 13.31 9.30 10.78
C PRO A 86 13.47 10.50 9.83
N SER A 87 13.88 10.26 8.59
CA SER A 87 13.99 11.28 7.55
C SER A 87 12.64 11.75 7.00
N GLY A 88 11.55 11.06 7.33
CA GLY A 88 10.19 11.42 6.91
C GLY A 88 9.40 10.21 6.42
N LYS A 89 8.10 10.46 6.15
CA LYS A 89 7.17 9.44 5.67
C LYS A 89 7.62 8.89 4.30
N LEU A 90 7.52 7.58 4.13
CA LEU A 90 7.76 6.92 2.84
C LEU A 90 6.76 7.43 1.77
N PRO A 91 7.12 7.36 0.47
CA PRO A 91 6.15 7.53 -0.60
C PRO A 91 4.93 6.64 -0.39
N GLN A 92 3.74 7.15 -0.70
CA GLN A 92 2.50 6.42 -0.44
C GLN A 92 2.48 5.06 -1.15
N ALA A 93 2.98 4.97 -2.39
CA ALA A 93 3.09 3.72 -3.13
C ALA A 93 3.90 2.63 -2.39
N ASN A 94 4.95 3.01 -1.65
CA ASN A 94 5.74 2.05 -0.86
C ASN A 94 4.96 1.57 0.37
N ILE A 95 4.15 2.43 0.98
CA ILE A 95 3.28 2.07 2.09
C ILE A 95 2.17 1.13 1.61
N ASP A 96 1.61 1.41 0.43
CA ASP A 96 0.57 0.61 -0.20
C ASP A 96 1.11 -0.78 -0.58
N LEU A 97 2.36 -0.90 -1.05
CA LEU A 97 3.03 -2.19 -1.27
C LEU A 97 3.13 -3.02 0.03
N ILE A 98 3.53 -2.40 1.15
CA ILE A 98 3.59 -3.09 2.45
C ILE A 98 2.19 -3.56 2.86
N GLN A 99 1.17 -2.72 2.68
CA GLN A 99 -0.21 -3.07 3.01
C GLN A 99 -0.75 -4.20 2.12
N ALA A 100 -0.48 -4.15 0.81
CA ALA A 100 -0.87 -5.17 -0.15
C ALA A 100 -0.24 -6.53 0.19
N TRP A 101 1.06 -6.54 0.50
CA TRP A 101 1.77 -7.74 0.96
C TRP A 101 1.17 -8.33 2.25
N ILE A 102 0.81 -7.49 3.22
CA ILE A 102 0.13 -7.92 4.44
C ILE A 102 -1.26 -8.52 4.12
N ASN A 103 -2.02 -7.87 3.24
CA ASN A 103 -3.36 -8.32 2.84
C ASN A 103 -3.31 -9.66 2.09
N ALA A 104 -2.24 -9.91 1.32
CA ALA A 104 -1.98 -11.18 0.65
C ALA A 104 -1.55 -12.31 1.60
N GLY A 105 -1.39 -12.04 2.90
CA GLY A 105 -0.96 -13.05 3.87
C GLY A 105 0.56 -13.20 3.98
N THR A 106 1.31 -12.17 3.59
CA THR A 106 2.78 -12.11 3.68
C THR A 106 3.52 -13.24 2.95
N PRO A 107 3.24 -13.49 1.66
CA PRO A 107 3.97 -14.47 0.85
C PRO A 107 5.47 -14.12 0.75
N GLU A 108 6.33 -15.14 0.72
CA GLU A 108 7.79 -14.98 0.63
C GLU A 108 8.28 -14.60 -0.78
#